data_AF-A0A9D8SPX3-F1
#
_entry.id   AF-A0A9D8SPX3-F1
#
_cell.length_a   1.000
_cell.length_b   1.000
_cell.length_c   1.000
_cell.angle_alpha   90.00
_cell.angle_beta   90.00
_cell.angle_gamma   90.00
#
_symmetry.space_group_name_H-M   'P 1'
#
loop_
_entity.id
_entity.type
_entity.pdbx_description
1 polymer ?
#
loop_
_entity_poly.entity_id
_entity_poly.type
_entity_poly.pdbx_seq_one_letter_code
_entity_poly.pdbx_strand_id
1 'polypeptide(L)'
;MNSIKTIIKFELARYFLSPLAYVYLISFLILSGSLAIYFGNFFINGEANLWALFDYQPWVYLLFIPGIAMRSWAEEFRSKSVVLLLTTPVSITNLVWGKFFASLIFTSIAILLTFPFWITINFFGDPDNAVIIVNYIGCILLAGAILSISQTMSALTKNSVIALVLAIFVNLLFFWSGFEYVLFWARELFSDTIVDTIISFSFLNHFSSLSRGLVELRDLIFFGAVIIFFNL
;
A
#
# COMPACT_ATOMS: atom_id res chain seq x y z
N MET A 1 -14.92 23.53 -12.40
CA MET A 1 -14.96 22.05 -12.28
C MET A 1 -13.71 21.61 -11.55
N ASN A 2 -13.81 20.86 -10.44
CA ASN A 2 -12.65 20.53 -9.60
C ASN A 2 -11.58 19.77 -10.42
N SER A 3 -10.45 20.41 -10.71
CA SER A 3 -9.39 19.85 -11.55
C SER A 3 -8.93 18.47 -11.07
N ILE A 4 -8.90 18.24 -9.76
CA ILE A 4 -8.56 16.94 -9.13
C ILE A 4 -9.50 15.82 -9.56
N LYS A 5 -10.83 16.04 -9.56
CA LYS A 5 -11.81 15.00 -9.92
C LYS A 5 -11.64 14.55 -11.38
N THR A 6 -11.34 15.51 -12.26
CA THR A 6 -11.08 15.22 -13.68
C THR A 6 -9.82 14.38 -13.85
N ILE A 7 -8.75 14.71 -13.12
CA ILE A 7 -7.49 13.93 -13.14
C ILE A 7 -7.74 12.51 -12.63
N ILE A 8 -8.45 12.34 -11.51
CA ILE A 8 -8.76 11.02 -10.94
C ILE A 8 -9.50 10.16 -11.96
N LYS A 9 -10.54 10.72 -12.60
CA LYS A 9 -11.33 9.99 -13.60
C LYS A 9 -10.49 9.58 -14.81
N PHE A 10 -9.63 10.48 -15.29
CA PHE A 10 -8.74 10.23 -16.41
C PHE A 10 -7.72 9.12 -16.11
N GLU A 11 -7.06 9.19 -14.95
CA GLU A 11 -6.05 8.19 -14.55
C GLU A 11 -6.67 6.83 -14.24
N LEU A 12 -7.84 6.79 -13.58
CA LEU A 12 -8.58 5.53 -13.39
C LEU A 12 -8.95 4.89 -14.72
N ALA A 13 -9.44 5.68 -15.69
CA ALA A 13 -9.74 5.16 -17.02
C ALA A 13 -8.47 4.61 -17.69
N ARG A 14 -7.33 5.31 -17.58
CA ARG A 14 -6.03 4.85 -18.10
C ARG A 14 -5.59 3.52 -17.48
N TYR A 15 -5.81 3.31 -16.19
CA TYR A 15 -5.54 2.02 -15.54
C TYR A 15 -6.40 0.89 -16.14
N PHE A 16 -7.73 1.04 -16.17
CA PHE A 16 -8.65 -0.01 -16.64
C PHE A 16 -8.62 -0.25 -18.16
N LEU A 17 -8.12 0.71 -18.94
CA LEU A 17 -7.87 0.52 -20.37
C LEU A 17 -6.62 -0.32 -20.65
N SER A 18 -5.69 -0.40 -19.69
CA SER A 18 -4.49 -1.20 -19.83
C SER A 18 -4.76 -2.68 -19.50
N PRO A 19 -4.43 -3.63 -20.40
CA PRO A 19 -4.50 -5.06 -20.10
C PRO A 19 -3.71 -5.45 -18.84
N LEU A 20 -2.65 -4.69 -18.53
CA LEU A 20 -1.78 -4.93 -17.39
C LEU A 20 -2.50 -4.76 -16.04
N ALA A 21 -3.53 -3.92 -15.96
CA ALA A 21 -4.30 -3.75 -14.74
C ALA A 21 -5.08 -5.01 -14.36
N TYR A 22 -5.64 -5.73 -15.33
CA TYR A 22 -6.35 -6.99 -15.06
C TYR A 22 -5.40 -8.10 -14.64
N VAL A 23 -4.24 -8.20 -15.29
CA VAL A 23 -3.17 -9.14 -14.90
C VAL A 23 -2.73 -8.86 -13.46
N TYR A 24 -2.59 -7.58 -13.10
CA TYR A 24 -2.27 -7.16 -11.76
C TYR A 24 -3.35 -7.58 -10.74
N LEU A 25 -4.63 -7.28 -11.00
CA LEU A 25 -5.71 -7.65 -10.08
C LEU A 25 -5.80 -9.15 -9.86
N ILE A 26 -5.72 -9.94 -10.94
CA ILE A 26 -5.80 -11.40 -10.85
C ILE A 26 -4.58 -11.96 -10.10
N SER A 27 -3.37 -11.52 -10.44
CA SER A 27 -2.16 -11.99 -9.74
C SER A 27 -2.14 -11.58 -8.27
N PHE A 28 -2.62 -10.39 -7.94
CA PHE A 28 -2.77 -9.92 -6.56
C PHE A 28 -3.71 -10.83 -5.77
N LEU A 29 -4.89 -11.15 -6.32
CA LEU A 29 -5.88 -12.02 -5.68
C LEU A 29 -5.38 -13.45 -5.49
N ILE A 30 -4.77 -14.02 -6.54
CA ILE A 30 -4.22 -15.39 -6.49
C ILE A 30 -3.12 -15.45 -5.43
N LEU A 31 -2.20 -14.49 -5.43
CA LEU A 31 -1.09 -14.48 -4.48
C LEU A 31 -1.60 -14.28 -3.05
N SER A 32 -2.45 -13.28 -2.82
CA SER A 32 -3.03 -13.00 -1.50
C SER A 32 -3.82 -14.20 -0.95
N GLY A 33 -4.67 -14.81 -1.78
CA GLY A 33 -5.44 -15.98 -1.39
C GLY A 33 -4.56 -17.21 -1.14
N SER A 34 -3.54 -17.42 -1.98
CA SER A 34 -2.60 -18.53 -1.83
C SER A 34 -1.75 -18.39 -0.57
N LEU A 35 -1.26 -17.19 -0.24
CA LEU A 35 -0.54 -16.97 1.02
C LEU A 35 -1.43 -17.21 2.23
N ALA A 36 -2.67 -16.70 2.22
CA ALA A 36 -3.61 -16.94 3.32
C ALA A 36 -3.88 -18.43 3.54
N ILE A 37 -4.12 -19.19 2.46
CA ILE A 37 -4.48 -20.61 2.52
C ILE A 37 -3.29 -21.49 2.89
N TYR A 38 -2.17 -21.37 2.17
CA TYR A 38 -1.04 -22.30 2.27
C TYR A 38 -0.01 -21.91 3.34
N PHE A 39 0.25 -20.61 3.52
CA PHE A 39 1.24 -20.14 4.50
C PHE A 39 0.58 -19.70 5.80
N GLY A 40 -0.59 -19.07 5.72
CA GLY A 40 -1.38 -18.65 6.89
C GLY A 40 -2.21 -19.75 7.54
N ASN A 41 -2.17 -20.97 7.01
CA ASN A 41 -2.88 -22.14 7.56
C ASN A 41 -4.38 -21.89 7.79
N PHE A 42 -5.00 -21.06 6.94
CA PHE A 42 -6.38 -20.60 7.11
C PHE A 42 -7.39 -21.73 7.35
N PHE A 43 -7.29 -22.85 6.63
CA PHE A 43 -8.17 -24.00 6.84
C PHE A 43 -7.77 -24.91 8.00
N ILE A 44 -6.50 -24.89 8.41
CA ILE A 44 -5.95 -25.80 9.42
C ILE A 44 -6.17 -25.23 10.82
N ASN A 45 -6.13 -23.91 10.99
CA ASN A 45 -6.29 -23.24 12.27
C ASN A 45 -7.69 -23.49 12.88
N GLY A 46 -8.71 -23.78 12.05
CA GLY A 46 -10.06 -24.09 12.52
C GLY A 46 -10.81 -22.91 13.15
N GLU A 47 -10.24 -21.70 13.06
CA GLU A 47 -10.81 -20.46 13.58
C GLU A 47 -11.49 -19.68 12.45
N ALA A 48 -12.66 -19.11 12.72
CA ALA A 48 -13.37 -18.24 11.79
C ALA A 48 -12.80 -16.81 11.86
N ASN A 49 -11.53 -16.61 11.51
CA ASN A 49 -10.87 -15.31 11.46
C ASN A 49 -10.11 -15.08 10.15
N LEU A 50 -9.83 -13.82 9.81
CA LEU A 50 -9.09 -13.42 8.60
C LEU A 50 -7.64 -13.00 8.89
N TRP A 51 -7.10 -13.33 10.06
CA TRP A 51 -5.76 -12.91 10.47
C TRP A 51 -4.71 -13.44 9.48
N ALA A 52 -4.86 -14.69 9.05
CA ALA A 52 -4.04 -15.31 8.01
C ALA A 52 -4.01 -14.51 6.70
N LEU A 53 -5.09 -13.82 6.31
CA LEU A 53 -5.09 -12.97 5.12
C LEU A 53 -4.33 -11.66 5.39
N PHE A 54 -4.64 -11.02 6.52
CA PHE A 54 -4.10 -9.70 6.85
C PHE A 54 -2.62 -9.72 7.23
N ASP A 55 -2.12 -10.76 7.90
CA ASP A 55 -0.71 -10.86 8.29
C ASP A 55 0.24 -10.94 7.08
N TYR A 56 -0.20 -11.57 5.98
CA TYR A 56 0.56 -11.62 4.73
C TYR A 56 0.30 -10.43 3.81
N GLN A 57 -0.73 -9.64 4.07
CA GLN A 57 -1.11 -8.50 3.22
C GLN A 57 0.02 -7.44 3.06
N PRO A 58 0.73 -7.03 4.12
CA PRO A 58 1.88 -6.10 4.00
C PRO A 58 2.97 -6.62 3.05
N TRP A 59 3.24 -7.93 3.10
CA TRP A 59 4.27 -8.55 2.26
C TRP A 59 3.89 -8.57 0.79
N VAL A 60 2.62 -8.86 0.49
CA VAL A 60 2.10 -8.75 -0.88
C VAL A 60 2.22 -7.31 -1.37
N TYR A 61 1.85 -6.33 -0.54
CA TYR A 61 1.92 -4.91 -0.90
C TYR A 61 3.31 -4.41 -1.23
N LEU A 62 4.33 -4.93 -0.55
CA LEU A 62 5.72 -4.54 -0.80
C LEU A 62 6.13 -4.71 -2.28
N LEU A 63 5.60 -5.72 -2.96
CA LEU A 63 5.87 -5.95 -4.38
C LEU A 63 4.83 -5.26 -5.28
N PHE A 64 3.56 -5.39 -4.92
CA PHE A 64 2.43 -5.05 -5.77
C PHE A 64 2.18 -3.54 -5.84
N ILE A 65 2.20 -2.85 -4.69
CA ILE A 65 1.92 -1.42 -4.63
C ILE A 65 2.96 -0.60 -5.44
N PRO A 66 4.28 -0.81 -5.28
CA PRO A 66 5.28 -0.21 -6.16
C PRO A 66 5.03 -0.48 -7.64
N GLY A 67 4.55 -1.67 -7.99
CA GLY A 67 4.18 -2.05 -9.35
C GLY A 67 3.07 -1.19 -9.96
N ILE A 68 2.08 -0.76 -9.17
CA ILE A 68 1.03 0.17 -9.64
C ILE A 68 1.62 1.57 -9.87
N ALA A 69 2.43 2.04 -8.92
CA ALA A 69 2.92 3.41 -8.90
C ALA A 69 4.11 3.65 -9.83
N MET A 70 4.86 2.61 -10.22
CA MET A 70 6.12 2.74 -10.96
C MET A 70 6.01 3.52 -12.27
N ARG A 71 4.84 3.49 -12.94
CA ARG A 71 4.61 4.18 -14.22
C ARG A 71 3.99 5.58 -14.07
N SER A 72 3.53 5.94 -12.88
CA SER A 72 2.75 7.16 -12.64
C SER A 72 3.43 8.42 -13.16
N TRP A 73 4.73 8.56 -12.90
CA TRP A 73 5.56 9.69 -13.33
C TRP A 73 6.67 9.27 -14.29
N ALA A 74 7.34 8.14 -14.02
CA ALA A 74 8.49 7.71 -14.81
C ALA A 74 8.16 7.56 -16.30
N GLU A 75 6.95 7.09 -16.64
CA GLU A 75 6.52 6.94 -18.02
C GLU A 75 6.29 8.29 -18.72
N GLU A 76 5.82 9.30 -17.98
CA GLU A 76 5.54 10.64 -18.51
C GLU A 76 6.82 11.45 -18.70
N PHE A 77 7.80 11.25 -17.82
CA PHE A 77 9.15 11.78 -18.02
C PHE A 77 9.85 11.10 -19.20
N ARG A 78 9.64 9.79 -19.39
CA ARG A 78 10.21 9.04 -20.52
C ARG A 78 9.62 9.47 -21.86
N SER A 79 8.29 9.62 -21.93
CA SER A 79 7.57 10.02 -23.14
C SER A 79 7.63 11.52 -23.43
N LYS A 80 8.19 12.32 -22.52
CA LYS A 80 8.17 13.79 -22.52
C LYS A 80 6.75 14.39 -22.48
N SER A 81 5.72 13.59 -22.18
CA SER A 81 4.35 14.09 -22.00
C SER A 81 4.20 14.98 -20.77
N VAL A 82 5.16 14.92 -19.85
CA VAL A 82 5.21 15.82 -18.68
C VAL A 82 5.18 17.29 -19.06
N VAL A 83 5.77 17.68 -20.21
CA VAL A 83 5.75 19.07 -20.69
C VAL A 83 4.32 19.50 -21.01
N LEU A 84 3.55 18.64 -21.68
CA LEU A 84 2.15 18.91 -21.99
C LEU A 84 1.32 19.06 -20.70
N LEU A 85 1.54 18.18 -19.72
CA LEU A 85 0.86 18.25 -18.43
C LEU A 85 1.19 19.55 -17.67
N LEU A 86 2.45 19.97 -17.65
CA LEU A 86 2.88 21.21 -16.98
C LEU A 86 2.42 22.48 -17.71
N THR A 87 2.12 22.41 -19.01
CA THR A 87 1.51 23.54 -19.75
C THR A 87 0.01 23.66 -19.53
N THR A 88 -0.65 22.66 -18.94
CA THR A 88 -2.07 22.78 -18.60
C THR A 88 -2.26 23.74 -17.41
N PRO A 89 -3.37 24.47 -17.34
CA PRO A 89 -3.64 25.43 -16.25
C PRO A 89 -4.10 24.70 -14.97
N VAL A 90 -3.33 23.72 -14.51
CA VAL A 90 -3.60 22.92 -13.32
C VAL A 90 -2.37 22.96 -12.41
N SER A 91 -2.59 23.15 -11.11
CA SER A 91 -1.48 23.16 -10.15
C SER A 91 -0.82 21.78 -10.05
N ILE A 92 0.50 21.78 -9.81
CA ILE A 92 1.29 20.55 -9.63
C ILE A 92 0.74 19.73 -8.46
N THR A 93 0.40 20.37 -7.34
CA THR A 93 -0.24 19.72 -6.19
C THR A 93 -1.52 18.98 -6.58
N ASN A 94 -2.35 19.55 -7.46
CA ASN A 94 -3.56 18.87 -7.92
C ASN A 94 -3.25 17.64 -8.79
N LEU A 95 -2.16 17.66 -9.55
CA LEU A 95 -1.69 16.51 -10.35
C LEU A 95 -1.18 15.38 -9.44
N VAL A 96 -0.36 15.71 -8.44
CA VAL A 96 0.18 14.75 -7.46
C VAL A 96 -0.97 14.06 -6.72
N TRP A 97 -1.82 14.83 -6.05
CA TRP A 97 -2.96 14.26 -5.31
C TRP A 97 -3.96 13.55 -6.22
N GLY A 98 -4.20 14.05 -7.44
CA GLY A 98 -5.08 13.40 -8.40
C GLY A 98 -4.59 12.01 -8.82
N LYS A 99 -3.28 11.87 -9.11
CA LYS A 99 -2.66 10.58 -9.42
C LYS A 99 -2.63 9.67 -8.20
N PHE A 100 -2.32 10.20 -7.02
CA PHE A 100 -2.36 9.46 -5.75
C PHE A 100 -3.73 8.83 -5.50
N PHE A 101 -4.80 9.64 -5.51
CA PHE A 101 -6.15 9.13 -5.28
C PHE A 101 -6.61 8.15 -6.37
N ALA A 102 -6.21 8.33 -7.62
CA ALA A 102 -6.51 7.36 -8.68
C ALA A 102 -5.87 5.99 -8.39
N SER A 103 -4.57 5.96 -8.05
CA SER A 103 -3.87 4.72 -7.67
C SER A 103 -4.42 4.11 -6.38
N LEU A 104 -4.82 4.95 -5.41
CA LEU A 104 -5.42 4.51 -4.15
C LEU A 104 -6.79 3.86 -4.38
N ILE A 105 -7.64 4.43 -5.24
CA ILE A 105 -8.93 3.84 -5.60
C ILE A 105 -8.72 2.51 -6.31
N PHE A 106 -7.81 2.43 -7.28
CA PHE A 106 -7.49 1.18 -7.98
C PHE A 106 -7.02 0.09 -7.02
N THR A 107 -6.15 0.45 -6.08
CA THR A 107 -5.69 -0.46 -5.03
C THR A 107 -6.82 -0.87 -4.08
N SER A 108 -7.67 0.07 -3.68
CA SER A 108 -8.82 -0.21 -2.82
C SER A 108 -9.78 -1.18 -3.50
N ILE A 109 -9.98 -1.07 -4.82
CA ILE A 109 -10.74 -2.06 -5.60
C ILE A 109 -10.06 -3.43 -5.47
N ALA A 110 -8.75 -3.53 -5.70
CA ALA A 110 -8.02 -4.80 -5.57
C ALA A 110 -8.22 -5.46 -4.19
N ILE A 111 -8.18 -4.66 -3.12
CA ILE A 111 -8.43 -5.11 -1.75
C ILE A 111 -9.88 -5.54 -1.58
N LEU A 112 -10.85 -4.77 -2.07
CA LEU A 112 -12.27 -5.12 -1.96
C LEU A 112 -12.61 -6.40 -2.74
N LEU A 113 -11.86 -6.76 -3.79
CA LEU A 113 -12.04 -8.04 -4.46
C LEU A 113 -11.64 -9.25 -3.57
N THR A 114 -10.99 -9.07 -2.41
CA THR A 114 -10.77 -10.16 -1.44
C THR A 114 -12.00 -10.44 -0.57
N PHE A 115 -13.09 -9.69 -0.75
CA PHE A 115 -14.37 -9.88 -0.05
C PHE A 115 -14.92 -11.32 -0.06
N PRO A 116 -14.70 -12.18 -1.08
CA PRO A 116 -15.15 -13.57 -1.03
C PRO A 116 -14.65 -14.32 0.22
N PHE A 117 -13.42 -14.05 0.70
CA PHE A 117 -12.91 -14.65 1.95
C PHE A 117 -13.76 -14.25 3.16
N TRP A 118 -14.22 -12.99 3.20
CA TRP A 118 -15.09 -12.47 4.26
C TRP A 118 -16.48 -13.14 4.23
N ILE A 119 -17.03 -13.40 3.04
CA ILE A 119 -18.28 -14.18 2.92
C ILE A 119 -18.07 -15.61 3.44
N THR A 120 -16.98 -16.27 3.03
CA THR A 120 -16.69 -17.65 3.42
C THR A 120 -16.65 -17.81 4.94
N ILE A 121 -15.94 -16.96 5.67
CA ILE A 121 -15.86 -17.08 7.14
C ILE A 121 -17.18 -16.81 7.85
N ASN A 122 -18.02 -15.90 7.35
CA ASN A 122 -19.35 -15.64 7.92
C ASN A 122 -20.32 -16.79 7.66
N PHE A 123 -20.07 -17.57 6.60
CA PHE A 123 -20.87 -18.76 6.34
C PHE A 123 -20.49 -19.93 7.25
N PHE A 124 -19.19 -20.09 7.55
CA PHE A 124 -18.67 -21.22 8.33
C PHE A 124 -18.55 -20.95 9.84
N GLY A 125 -18.63 -19.70 10.29
CA GLY A 125 -18.54 -19.34 11.70
C GLY A 125 -19.11 -17.96 12.01
N ASP A 126 -18.80 -17.45 13.20
CA ASP A 126 -19.26 -16.14 13.70
C ASP A 126 -18.05 -15.21 13.93
N PRO A 127 -17.47 -14.65 12.84
CA PRO A 127 -16.31 -13.78 12.95
C PRO A 127 -16.70 -12.40 13.51
N ASP A 128 -15.74 -11.75 14.19
CA ASP A 128 -15.89 -10.34 14.54
C ASP A 128 -15.80 -9.46 13.29
N ASN A 129 -16.95 -9.10 12.74
CA ASN A 129 -17.09 -8.26 11.56
C ASN A 129 -16.58 -6.82 11.78
N ALA A 130 -16.56 -6.32 13.01
CA ALA A 130 -16.04 -4.99 13.30
C ALA A 130 -14.51 -4.98 13.14
N VAL A 131 -13.83 -6.01 13.66
CA VAL A 131 -12.38 -6.18 13.47
C VAL A 131 -12.02 -6.31 11.99
N ILE A 132 -12.82 -7.05 11.21
CA ILE A 132 -12.59 -7.22 9.77
C ILE A 132 -12.67 -5.88 9.03
N ILE A 133 -13.68 -5.04 9.33
CA ILE A 133 -13.82 -3.71 8.72
C ILE A 133 -12.62 -2.83 9.08
N VAL A 134 -12.20 -2.85 10.35
CA VAL A 134 -11.00 -2.11 10.80
C VAL A 134 -9.77 -2.57 10.02
N ASN A 135 -9.60 -3.87 9.81
CA ASN A 135 -8.48 -4.42 9.06
C ASN A 135 -8.49 -3.97 7.60
N TYR A 136 -9.65 -3.96 6.94
CA TYR A 136 -9.78 -3.43 5.59
C TYR A 136 -9.40 -1.94 5.51
N ILE A 137 -9.80 -1.13 6.48
CA ILE A 137 -9.41 0.29 6.58
C ILE A 137 -7.90 0.40 6.79
N GLY A 138 -7.33 -0.39 7.69
CA GLY A 138 -5.88 -0.46 7.94
C GLY A 138 -5.10 -0.83 6.69
N CYS A 139 -5.59 -1.79 5.90
CA CYS A 139 -5.00 -2.18 4.62
C CYS A 139 -4.98 -1.02 3.62
N ILE A 140 -6.06 -0.25 3.52
CA ILE A 140 -6.14 0.92 2.64
C ILE A 140 -5.17 2.01 3.10
N LEU A 141 -5.03 2.24 4.41
CA LEU A 141 -4.06 3.21 4.97
C LEU A 141 -2.61 2.79 4.70
N LEU A 142 -2.28 1.53 4.96
CA LEU A 142 -0.96 0.97 4.66
C LEU A 142 -0.64 1.06 3.16
N ALA A 143 -1.60 0.68 2.32
CA ALA A 143 -1.47 0.81 0.88
C ALA A 143 -1.25 2.26 0.45
N GLY A 144 -1.96 3.21 1.06
CA GLY A 144 -1.77 4.65 0.83
C GLY A 144 -0.36 5.13 1.19
N ALA A 145 0.18 4.71 2.33
CA ALA A 145 1.55 5.04 2.72
C ALA A 145 2.58 4.48 1.72
N ILE A 146 2.49 3.20 1.38
CA ILE A 146 3.39 2.56 0.41
C ILE A 146 3.24 3.20 -1.00
N LEU A 147 2.02 3.55 -1.40
CA LEU A 147 1.75 4.23 -2.68
C LEU A 147 2.39 5.61 -2.73
N SER A 148 2.29 6.40 -1.65
CA SER A 148 2.86 7.75 -1.60
C SER A 148 4.37 7.72 -1.84
N ILE A 149 5.09 6.87 -1.12
CA ILE A 149 6.53 6.63 -1.30
C ILE A 149 6.83 6.18 -2.72
N SER A 150 6.05 5.24 -3.24
CA SER A 150 6.28 4.66 -4.57
C SER A 150 6.07 5.68 -5.70
N GLN A 151 5.11 6.60 -5.56
CA GLN A 151 4.91 7.68 -6.52
C GLN A 151 6.05 8.68 -6.50
N THR A 152 6.55 9.05 -5.30
CA THR A 152 7.74 9.90 -5.17
C THR A 152 8.95 9.25 -5.84
N MET A 153 9.19 7.96 -5.61
CA MET A 153 10.30 7.23 -6.25
C MET A 153 10.14 7.16 -7.78
N SER A 154 8.91 7.05 -8.29
CA SER A 154 8.63 7.14 -9.73
C SER A 154 8.96 8.51 -10.32
N ALA A 155 8.81 9.60 -9.56
CA ALA A 155 9.13 10.94 -10.02
C ALA A 155 10.64 11.21 -10.12
N LEU A 156 11.47 10.45 -9.39
CA LEU A 156 12.94 10.62 -9.38
C LEU A 156 13.65 10.00 -10.59
N THR A 157 12.95 9.20 -11.41
CA THR A 157 13.58 8.46 -12.52
C THR A 157 12.71 8.43 -13.76
N LYS A 158 13.37 8.32 -14.92
CA LYS A 158 12.71 8.15 -16.23
C LYS A 158 12.47 6.69 -16.59
N ASN A 159 12.96 5.75 -15.77
CA ASN A 159 12.83 4.32 -16.02
C ASN A 159 11.92 3.69 -14.98
N SER A 160 10.79 3.15 -15.43
CA SER A 160 9.79 2.49 -14.56
C SER A 160 10.36 1.31 -13.78
N VAL A 161 11.35 0.59 -14.30
CA VAL A 161 11.98 -0.53 -13.59
C VAL A 161 12.84 -0.02 -12.44
N ILE A 162 13.60 1.05 -12.66
CA ILE A 162 14.40 1.69 -11.60
C ILE A 162 13.48 2.27 -10.54
N ALA A 163 12.36 2.89 -10.94
CA ALA A 163 11.34 3.40 -10.01
C ALA A 163 10.80 2.30 -9.10
N LEU A 164 10.50 1.14 -9.69
CA LEU A 164 10.01 -0.03 -8.95
C LEU A 164 11.02 -0.48 -7.90
N VAL A 165 12.28 -0.68 -8.29
CA VAL A 165 13.33 -1.16 -7.38
C VAL A 165 13.57 -0.17 -6.24
N LEU A 166 13.64 1.13 -6.54
CA LEU A 166 13.78 2.17 -5.52
C LEU A 166 12.59 2.21 -4.56
N ALA A 167 11.38 2.13 -5.08
CA ALA A 167 10.16 2.07 -4.27
C ALA A 167 10.16 0.86 -3.35
N ILE A 168 10.46 -0.34 -3.86
CA ILE A 168 10.56 -1.56 -3.04
C ILE A 168 11.62 -1.37 -1.96
N PHE A 169 12.80 -0.88 -2.30
CA PHE A 169 13.90 -0.69 -1.36
C PHE A 169 13.54 0.28 -0.23
N VAL A 170 12.97 1.45 -0.57
CA VAL A 170 12.58 2.44 0.44
C VAL A 170 11.47 1.90 1.34
N ASN A 171 10.44 1.26 0.76
CA ASN A 171 9.38 0.65 1.57
C ASN A 171 9.93 -0.49 2.46
N LEU A 172 10.89 -1.27 1.97
CA LEU A 172 11.52 -2.34 2.75
C LEU A 172 12.25 -1.80 3.99
N LEU A 173 12.85 -0.61 3.93
CA LEU A 173 13.45 0.05 5.10
C LEU A 173 12.40 0.33 6.20
N PHE A 174 11.20 0.78 5.83
CA PHE A 174 10.08 0.97 6.77
C PHE A 174 9.52 -0.35 7.31
N PHE A 175 9.71 -1.48 6.61
CA PHE A 175 9.33 -2.79 7.14
C PHE A 175 10.40 -3.33 8.10
N TRP A 176 11.68 -3.23 7.72
CA TRP A 176 12.82 -3.70 8.50
C TRP A 176 12.99 -2.99 9.83
N SER A 177 12.52 -1.76 9.96
CA SER A 177 12.54 -1.02 11.21
C SER A 177 11.73 -1.66 12.34
N GLY A 178 10.84 -2.63 12.04
CA GLY A 178 10.13 -3.43 13.06
C GLY A 178 10.66 -4.84 13.24
N PHE A 179 11.70 -5.25 12.51
CA PHE A 179 12.22 -6.61 12.61
C PHE A 179 13.20 -6.74 13.77
N GLU A 180 12.92 -7.66 14.69
CA GLU A 180 13.80 -7.94 15.84
C GLU A 180 15.24 -8.24 15.44
N TYR A 181 15.46 -8.94 14.33
CA TYR A 181 16.81 -9.19 13.82
C TYR A 181 17.56 -7.90 13.48
N VAL A 182 16.89 -6.91 12.90
CA VAL A 182 17.50 -5.62 12.54
C VAL A 182 17.69 -4.77 13.79
N LEU A 183 16.72 -4.81 14.71
CA LEU A 183 16.76 -4.09 15.98
C LEU A 183 17.86 -4.61 16.91
N PHE A 184 18.14 -5.92 16.90
CA PHE A 184 19.24 -6.52 17.65
C PHE A 184 20.57 -5.85 17.28
N TRP A 185 20.90 -5.81 15.99
CA TRP A 185 22.10 -5.12 15.50
C TRP A 185 22.06 -3.61 15.75
N ALA A 186 20.89 -2.99 15.63
CA ALA A 186 20.74 -1.55 15.88
C ALA A 186 21.02 -1.19 17.36
N ARG A 187 20.61 -2.03 18.31
CA ARG A 187 20.87 -1.82 19.75
C ARG A 187 22.35 -1.96 20.11
N GLU A 188 23.12 -2.74 19.35
CA GLU A 188 24.57 -2.81 19.53
C GLU A 188 25.29 -1.55 19.01
N LEU A 189 24.73 -0.88 18.00
CA LEU A 189 25.36 0.23 17.30
C LEU A 189 24.88 1.63 17.74
N PHE A 190 23.66 1.73 18.28
CA PHE A 190 23.00 3.00 18.57
C PHE A 190 22.41 3.04 19.99
N SER A 191 22.20 4.26 20.51
CA SER A 191 21.52 4.47 21.79
C SER A 191 20.04 4.08 21.72
N ASP A 192 19.45 3.70 22.86
CA ASP A 192 18.04 3.30 22.98
C ASP A 192 17.06 4.29 22.32
N THR A 193 17.28 5.60 22.47
CA THR A 193 16.41 6.63 21.86
C THR A 193 16.36 6.57 20.32
N ILE A 194 17.49 6.23 19.68
CA ILE A 194 17.57 6.09 18.23
C ILE A 194 16.85 4.82 17.79
N VAL A 195 17.02 3.73 18.54
CA VAL A 195 16.35 2.46 18.29
C VAL A 195 14.83 2.61 18.41
N ASP A 196 14.34 3.27 19.45
CA ASP A 196 12.91 3.54 19.63
C ASP A 196 12.34 4.39 18.49
N THR A 197 13.13 5.36 18.01
CA THR A 197 12.76 6.17 16.83
C THR A 197 12.68 5.30 15.58
N ILE A 198 13.61 4.38 15.36
CA ILE A 198 13.56 3.43 14.24
C ILE A 198 12.28 2.59 14.32
N ILE A 199 11.98 2.00 15.48
CA ILE A 199 10.78 1.19 15.72
C ILE A 199 9.50 1.97 15.38
N SER A 200 9.47 3.28 15.70
CA SER A 200 8.34 4.16 15.40
C SER A 200 8.07 4.38 13.90
N PHE A 201 9.01 4.05 13.02
CA PHE A 201 8.81 4.07 11.58
C PHE A 201 8.29 2.73 11.03
N SER A 202 8.03 1.73 11.87
CA SER A 202 7.68 0.40 11.40
C SER A 202 6.25 0.29 10.88
N PHE A 203 6.11 0.00 9.58
CA PHE A 203 4.82 -0.30 8.98
C PHE A 203 4.18 -1.56 9.58
N LEU A 204 4.99 -2.56 9.92
CA LEU A 204 4.50 -3.82 10.49
C LEU A 204 3.94 -3.63 11.90
N ASN A 205 4.62 -2.85 12.76
CA ASN A 205 4.15 -2.61 14.13
C ASN A 205 2.82 -1.84 14.14
N HIS A 206 2.74 -0.75 13.39
CA HIS A 206 1.51 0.05 13.25
C HIS A 206 0.38 -0.77 12.62
N PHE A 207 0.67 -1.59 11.60
CA PHE A 207 -0.35 -2.44 10.99
C PHE A 207 -0.78 -3.59 11.89
N SER A 208 0.11 -4.17 12.70
CA SER A 208 -0.23 -5.28 13.61
C SER A 208 -1.19 -4.88 14.74
N SER A 209 -1.15 -3.62 15.17
CA SER A 209 -2.11 -3.08 16.13
C SER A 209 -3.50 -2.95 15.49
N LEU A 210 -3.54 -2.39 14.28
CA LEU A 210 -4.76 -2.31 13.47
C LEU A 210 -5.33 -3.68 13.13
N SER A 211 -4.50 -4.67 12.76
CA SER A 211 -4.92 -6.00 12.33
C SER A 211 -5.64 -6.80 13.44
N ARG A 212 -5.40 -6.42 14.70
CA ARG A 212 -6.05 -6.97 15.89
C ARG A 212 -7.31 -6.20 16.30
N GLY A 213 -7.73 -5.21 15.50
CA GLY A 213 -8.89 -4.36 15.78
C GLY A 213 -8.62 -3.20 16.75
N LEU A 214 -7.36 -2.96 17.14
CA LEU A 214 -6.99 -1.85 18.00
C LEU A 214 -6.72 -0.62 17.13
N VAL A 215 -7.70 0.28 17.04
CA VAL A 215 -7.54 1.55 16.33
C VAL A 215 -6.90 2.58 17.25
N GLU A 216 -5.57 2.65 17.21
CA GLU A 216 -4.83 3.68 17.94
C GLU A 216 -4.66 4.93 17.09
N LEU A 217 -4.81 6.11 17.71
CA LEU A 217 -4.62 7.39 17.03
C LEU A 217 -3.19 7.53 16.48
N ARG A 218 -2.20 6.89 17.14
CA ARG A 218 -0.80 6.93 16.71
C ARG A 218 -0.62 6.31 15.32
N ASP A 219 -1.33 5.22 15.01
CA ASP A 219 -1.19 4.50 13.75
C ASP A 219 -1.79 5.34 12.61
N LEU A 220 -2.95 5.95 12.87
CA LEU A 220 -3.60 6.85 11.92
C LEU A 220 -2.77 8.09 11.62
N ILE A 221 -2.18 8.71 12.65
CA ILE A 221 -1.29 9.87 12.49
C ILE A 221 -0.05 9.47 11.72
N PHE A 222 0.55 8.32 12.02
CA PHE A 222 1.75 7.84 11.35
C PHE A 222 1.50 7.64 9.84
N PHE A 223 0.48 6.85 9.46
CA PHE A 223 0.17 6.64 8.04
C PHE A 223 -0.24 7.94 7.34
N GLY A 224 -1.04 8.78 8.00
CA GLY A 224 -1.43 10.10 7.49
C GLY A 224 -0.23 11.02 7.25
N ALA A 225 0.74 11.05 8.18
CA ALA A 225 1.95 11.85 8.07
C ALA A 225 2.82 11.39 6.89
N VAL A 226 2.99 10.07 6.71
CA VAL A 226 3.73 9.52 5.56
C VAL A 226 3.05 9.92 4.25
N ILE A 227 1.72 9.74 4.15
CA ILE A 227 0.97 10.08 2.94
C ILE A 227 1.12 11.56 2.58
N ILE A 228 1.01 12.47 3.57
CA ILE A 228 1.12 13.91 3.34
C ILE A 228 2.55 14.29 2.99
N PHE A 229 3.55 13.77 3.70
CA PHE A 229 4.96 14.12 3.51
C PHE A 229 5.46 13.78 2.10
N PHE A 230 5.09 12.61 1.57
CA PHE A 230 5.55 12.16 0.25
C PHE A 230 4.72 12.73 -0.92
N ASN A 231 3.54 13.31 -0.67
CA ASN A 231 2.68 13.94 -1.69
C ASN A 231 2.69 15.49 -1.64
N LEU A 232 3.60 16.09 -0.89
CA LEU A 232 3.80 17.54 -0.84
C LEU A 232 4.64 18.03 -2.03
#